data_AF-A0AA43A693-F1
#
_entry.id   AF-A0AA43A693-F1
#
_cell.length_a   1.000
_cell.length_b   1.000
_cell.length_c   1.000
_cell.angle_alpha   90.00
_cell.angle_beta   90.00
_cell.angle_gamma   90.00
#
_symmetry.space_group_name_H-M   'P 1'
#
loop_
_entity.id
_entity.type
_entity.pdbx_description
1 polymer ?
#
loop_
_entity_poly.entity_id
_entity_poly.type
_entity_poly.pdbx_seq_one_letter_code
_entity_poly.pdbx_strand_id
1 'polypeptide(L)' 'IQPVTRVELMKTRIYNKYIIEESPEEILYALNTRGEVIVEGKRNVPGLDLPVYVKMMATTDGIIINEYDR' A
#
# COMPACT_ATOMS: atom_id res chain seq x y z
N ILE A 1 -1.81 -9.83 -17.37
CA ILE A 1 -1.80 -9.44 -15.94
C ILE A 1 -3.25 -9.27 -15.53
N GLN A 2 -3.71 -10.00 -14.52
CA GLN A 2 -5.07 -9.81 -14.00
C GLN A 2 -5.10 -8.54 -13.12
N PRO A 3 -6.20 -7.80 -13.11
CA PRO A 3 -6.30 -6.63 -12.26
C PRO A 3 -6.22 -7.02 -10.77
N VAL A 4 -5.44 -6.27 -10.01
CA VAL A 4 -5.40 -6.35 -8.55
C VAL A 4 -6.79 -6.08 -8.00
N THR A 5 -7.26 -6.97 -7.16
CA THR A 5 -8.56 -6.89 -6.50
C THR A 5 -8.44 -6.29 -5.11
N ARG A 6 -9.56 -5.77 -4.60
CA ARG A 6 -9.66 -5.30 -3.21
C ARG A 6 -9.29 -6.38 -2.20
N VAL A 7 -9.65 -7.64 -2.47
CA VAL A 7 -9.34 -8.77 -1.61
C VAL A 7 -7.83 -8.98 -1.51
N GLU A 8 -7.10 -8.89 -2.62
CA GLU A 8 -5.64 -8.99 -2.63
C GLU A 8 -4.98 -7.82 -1.91
N LEU A 9 -5.49 -6.59 -2.11
CA LEU A 9 -5.00 -5.42 -1.38
C LEU A 9 -5.18 -5.59 0.13
N MET A 10 -6.35 -6.04 0.59
CA MET A 10 -6.61 -6.23 2.02
C MET A 10 -5.79 -7.38 2.62
N LYS A 11 -5.47 -8.43 1.85
CA LYS A 11 -4.59 -9.53 2.30
C LYS A 11 -3.20 -9.04 2.71
N THR A 12 -2.72 -7.94 2.14
CA THR A 12 -1.43 -7.33 2.50
C THR A 12 -1.42 -6.71 3.91
N ARG A 13 -2.60 -6.42 4.46
CA ARG A 13 -2.81 -5.70 5.72
C ARG A 13 -2.20 -4.29 5.72
N ILE A 14 -2.11 -3.65 4.55
CA ILE A 14 -1.53 -2.31 4.39
C ILE A 14 -2.14 -1.30 5.38
N TYR A 15 -3.47 -1.21 5.47
CA TYR A 15 -4.18 -0.31 6.38
C TYR A 15 -4.12 -0.71 7.86
N ASN A 16 -3.67 -1.93 8.17
CA ASN A 16 -3.41 -2.32 9.56
C ASN A 16 -2.00 -1.90 9.98
N LYS A 17 -1.03 -2.02 9.07
CA LYS A 17 0.40 -1.73 9.31
C LYS A 17 0.73 -0.25 9.22
N TYR A 18 0.02 0.48 8.37
CA TYR A 18 0.27 1.88 8.09
C TYR A 18 -1.00 2.71 8.18
N ILE A 19 -0.83 3.96 8.61
CA ILE A 19 -1.81 5.02 8.47
C ILE A 19 -1.44 5.76 7.19
N ILE A 20 -2.23 5.57 6.13
CA ILE A 20 -2.10 6.21 4.82
C ILE A 20 -3.41 6.94 4.50
N GLU A 21 -3.36 8.04 3.77
CA GLU A 21 -4.54 8.88 3.49
C GLU A 21 -5.35 8.36 2.30
N GLU A 22 -4.68 7.71 1.35
CA GLU A 22 -5.30 7.19 0.13
C GLU A 22 -6.27 6.05 0.44
N SER A 23 -7.46 6.16 -0.13
CA SER A 23 -8.49 5.13 -0.05
C SER A 23 -8.07 3.84 -0.78
N PRO A 24 -8.64 2.67 -0.41
CA PRO A 24 -8.39 1.44 -1.14
C PRO A 24 -8.65 1.57 -2.64
N GLU A 25 -9.66 2.35 -3.02
CA GLU A 25 -10.05 2.60 -4.41
C GLU A 25 -8.98 3.38 -5.18
N GLU A 26 -8.36 4.39 -4.58
CA GLU A 26 -7.26 5.15 -5.17
C GLU A 26 -6.01 4.28 -5.36
N ILE A 27 -5.67 3.47 -4.36
CA ILE A 27 -4.56 2.50 -4.44
C ILE A 27 -4.83 1.48 -5.55
N LEU A 28 -6.03 0.90 -5.60
CA LEU A 28 -6.40 -0.07 -6.63
C LEU A 28 -6.38 0.54 -8.02
N TYR A 29 -6.86 1.77 -8.17
CA TYR A 29 -6.78 2.49 -9.43
C TYR A 29 -5.33 2.66 -9.87
N ALA A 30 -4.45 3.10 -8.97
CA ALA A 30 -3.03 3.28 -9.27
C ALA A 30 -2.34 1.96 -9.63
N LEU A 31 -2.55 0.90 -8.86
CA LEU A 31 -1.97 -0.42 -9.14
C LEU A 31 -2.44 -1.00 -10.47
N ASN A 32 -3.72 -0.85 -10.81
CA ASN A 32 -4.28 -1.38 -12.04
C ASN A 32 -3.98 -0.54 -13.29
N THR A 33 -3.59 0.72 -13.13
CA THR A 33 -3.26 1.62 -14.25
C THR A 33 -1.76 1.75 -14.48
N ARG A 34 -0.97 1.81 -13.41
CA ARG A 34 0.48 2.08 -13.44
C ARG A 34 1.33 0.90 -12.98
N GLY A 35 0.73 -0.12 -12.37
CA GLY A 35 1.46 -1.26 -11.81
C GLY A 35 2.11 -0.99 -10.44
N GLU A 36 2.27 0.27 -10.05
CA GLU A 36 2.82 0.65 -8.75
C GLU A 36 2.28 1.98 -8.24
N VAL A 37 2.44 2.20 -6.94
CA VAL A 37 2.13 3.46 -6.27
C VAL A 37 3.04 3.62 -5.04
N ILE A 38 3.45 4.86 -4.77
CA ILE A 38 4.14 5.25 -3.54
C ILE A 38 3.25 6.25 -2.83
N VAL A 39 3.00 6.02 -1.54
CA VAL A 39 2.18 6.90 -0.70
C VAL A 39 2.94 7.32 0.54
N GLU A 40 2.60 8.49 1.06
CA GLU A 40 3.08 8.94 2.37
C GLU A 40 2.22 8.32 3.48
N GLY A 41 2.84 8.00 4.60
CA GLY A 41 2.10 7.50 5.74
C GLY A 41 2.92 7.45 7.02
N LYS A 42 2.37 6.75 8.00
CA LYS A 42 3.01 6.49 9.29
C LYS A 42 2.89 5.02 9.64
N ARG A 43 3.89 4.43 10.30
CA ARG A 43 3.73 3.09 10.89
C ARG A 43 2.65 3.16 11.97
N ASN A 44 1.71 2.22 11.96
CA ASN A 44 0.63 2.14 12.93
C ASN A 44 1.13 1.48 14.24
N VAL A 45 1.98 2.19 14.97
CA VAL A 45 2.52 1.76 16.26
C VAL A 45 2.02 2.71 17.34
N PRO A 46 1.22 2.24 18.31
CA PRO A 46 0.67 3.11 19.35
C PRO A 46 1.75 3.89 20.10
N GLY A 47 1.57 5.21 20.20
CA GLY A 47 2.48 6.09 20.94
C GLY A 47 3.75 6.51 20.20
N LEU A 48 3.94 6.11 18.93
CA LEU A 48 5.07 6.53 18.11
C LEU A 48 4.61 7.27 16.85
N ASP A 49 5.35 8.31 16.46
CA ASP A 49 5.19 8.97 15.17
C ASP A 49 6.36 8.58 14.26
N LEU A 50 6.13 7.62 13.37
CA LEU A 50 7.15 7.03 12.49
C LEU A 50 6.74 7.26 11.03
N PRO A 51 7.12 8.40 10.43
CA PRO A 51 6.76 8.72 9.06
C PRO A 51 7.50 7.80 8.08
N VAL A 52 6.79 7.31 7.07
CA VAL A 52 7.32 6.39 6.07
C VAL A 52 6.74 6.70 4.69
N TYR A 53 7.49 6.33 3.65
CA TYR A 53 6.97 6.11 2.31
C TYR A 53 6.66 4.63 2.13
N VAL A 54 5.47 4.31 1.64
CA VAL A 54 5.08 2.92 1.34
C VAL A 54 4.92 2.72 -0.15
N LYS A 55 5.79 1.87 -0.73
CA LYS A 55 5.73 1.47 -2.13
C LYS A 55 4.96 0.17 -2.27
N MET A 56 3.89 0.19 -3.06
CA MET A 56 3.10 -0.97 -3.45
C MET A 56 3.32 -1.26 -4.93
N MET A 57 3.57 -2.53 -5.28
CA MET A 57 3.81 -2.96 -6.66
C MET A 57 2.98 -4.21 -6.96
N ALA A 58 2.19 -4.14 -8.02
CA ALA A 58 1.44 -5.26 -8.56
C ALA A 58 2.38 -6.20 -9.34
N THR A 59 2.32 -7.48 -9.02
CA THR A 59 3.10 -8.54 -9.66
C THR A 59 2.18 -9.69 -10.07
N THR A 60 2.70 -10.68 -10.80
CA THR A 60 1.95 -11.89 -11.12
C THR A 60 1.56 -12.70 -9.88
N ASP A 61 2.27 -12.51 -8.77
CA ASP A 61 2.13 -13.30 -7.55
C ASP A 61 1.38 -12.54 -6.43
N GLY A 62 0.90 -11.33 -6.73
CA GLY A 62 0.20 -10.46 -5.80
C GLY A 62 0.85 -9.10 -5.66
N ILE A 63 0.80 -8.50 -4.47
CA ILE A 63 1.29 -7.15 -4.21
C ILE A 63 2.53 -7.21 -3.32
N ILE A 64 3.65 -6.66 -3.81
CA ILE A 64 4.85 -6.46 -3.02
C ILE A 64 4.75 -5.10 -2.33
N ILE A 65 5.08 -5.07 -1.04
CA ILE A 65 5.12 -3.84 -0.22
C ILE A 65 6.54 -3.62 0.26
N ASN A 66 7.06 -2.43 0.02
CA ASN A 66 8.31 -1.94 0.62
C ASN A 66 8.03 -0.66 1.38
N GLU A 67 8.74 -0.44 2.48
CA GLU A 67 8.71 0.80 3.25
C GLU A 67 10.08 1.47 3.26
N TYR A 68 10.09 2.79 3.34
CA TYR A 68 11.27 3.62 3.47
C TYR A 68 11.02 4.66 4.56
N ASP A 69 11.97 4.86 5.46
CA ASP A 69 11.88 5.94 6.44
C ASP A 69 11.92 7.29 5.70
N ARG A 70 11.14 8.26 6.20
CA ARG A 70 11.04 9.61 5.64
C ARG A 70 11.91 10.62 6.41
#